data_AF-A0A8H7YEK1-F1
#
_entry.id   AF-A0A8H7YEK1-F1
#
_cell.length_a   1.000
_cell.length_b   1.000
_cell.length_c   1.000
_cell.angle_alpha   90.00
_cell.angle_beta   90.00
_cell.angle_gamma   90.00
#
_symmetry.space_group_name_H-M   'P 1'
#
loop_
_entity.id
_entity.type
_entity.pdbx_description
1 polymer ?
#
loop_
_entity_poly.entity_id
_entity_poly.type
_entity_poly.pdbx_seq_one_letter_code
_entity_poly.pdbx_strand_id
1 'polypeptide(L)'
;MMGNLHTRFDQYLFSINPDDGYKIVEFGAGSWGIDGRILDPVCRDPNTNNRVLDELLRWHFRQSVLANMRGAGEPIFESDFPAGSDMMATLRDETYGKERFEMILESKLQSEITNK
;
A
#
# COMPACT_ATOMS: atom_id res chain seq x y z
N MET A 1 13.15 -6.32 11.65
CA MET A 1 12.02 -6.57 10.73
C MET A 1 11.12 -5.32 10.69
N MET A 2 11.70 -4.15 10.34
CA MET A 2 11.04 -2.82 10.35
C MET A 2 10.65 -2.36 8.93
N GLY A 3 11.14 -3.04 7.89
CA GLY A 3 10.70 -2.86 6.49
C GLY A 3 9.31 -3.43 6.22
N ASN A 4 8.42 -3.40 7.22
CA ASN A 4 7.16 -4.13 7.21
C ASN A 4 5.94 -3.20 7.26
N LEU A 5 6.04 -1.99 7.82
CA LEU A 5 4.90 -1.05 7.85
C LEU A 5 4.89 -0.07 6.68
N HIS A 6 6.05 0.37 6.18
CA HIS A 6 6.11 1.27 5.02
C HIS A 6 5.46 0.62 3.79
N THR A 7 5.89 -0.59 3.44
CA THR A 7 5.32 -1.35 2.33
C THR A 7 3.81 -1.58 2.46
N ARG A 8 3.32 -1.84 3.68
CA ARG A 8 1.88 -2.03 3.91
C ARG A 8 1.08 -0.72 3.79
N PHE A 9 1.71 0.40 4.13
CA PHE A 9 1.13 1.73 3.95
C PHE A 9 1.03 2.05 2.46
N ASP A 10 2.14 1.88 1.72
CA ASP A 10 2.19 2.06 0.26
C ASP A 10 1.16 1.18 -0.47
N GLN A 11 1.03 -0.08 -0.02
CA GLN A 11 0.03 -1.03 -0.55
C GLN A 11 -1.41 -0.76 -0.07
N TYR A 12 -1.66 0.35 0.62
CA TYR A 12 -2.97 0.74 1.13
C TYR A 12 -3.63 -0.27 2.07
N LEU A 13 -2.86 -1.13 2.73
CA LEU A 13 -3.41 -2.16 3.61
C LEU A 13 -3.79 -1.63 4.99
N PHE A 14 -3.29 -0.45 5.35
CA PHE A 14 -3.79 0.36 6.45
C PHE A 14 -3.67 1.84 6.09
N SER A 15 -4.40 2.70 6.80
CA SER A 15 -4.28 4.13 6.65
C SER A 15 -4.59 4.88 7.95
N ILE A 16 -4.39 6.19 7.96
CA ILE A 16 -4.69 7.07 9.08
C ILE A 16 -5.85 8.00 8.68
N ASN A 17 -6.91 8.03 9.48
CA ASN A 17 -8.05 8.92 9.25
C ASN A 17 -7.89 10.23 10.05
N PRO A 18 -7.52 11.36 9.42
CA PRO A 18 -7.41 12.63 10.12
C PRO A 18 -8.77 13.16 10.61
N ASP A 19 -9.88 12.72 10.00
CA ASP A 19 -11.25 13.14 10.36
C ASP A 19 -11.84 12.32 11.53
N ASP A 20 -11.16 11.25 11.95
CA ASP A 20 -11.53 10.41 13.10
C ASP A 20 -10.37 10.39 14.12
N GLY A 21 -9.91 11.59 14.49
CA GLY A 21 -8.90 11.76 15.55
C GLY A 21 -7.51 11.19 15.22
N TYR A 22 -7.15 11.05 13.94
CA TYR A 22 -5.93 10.39 13.47
C TYR A 22 -5.85 8.90 13.83
N LYS A 23 -7.00 8.23 13.86
CA LYS A 23 -7.06 6.78 14.09
C LYS A 23 -6.45 6.01 12.91
N ILE A 24 -5.62 5.04 13.24
CA ILE A 24 -5.08 4.04 12.32
C ILE A 24 -6.18 2.99 12.05
N VAL A 25 -6.41 2.70 10.79
CA VAL A 25 -7.41 1.73 10.32
C VAL A 25 -6.70 0.68 9.47
N GLU A 26 -6.72 -0.58 9.91
CA GLU A 26 -6.29 -1.73 9.11
C GLU A 26 -7.46 -2.18 8.21
N PHE A 27 -7.19 -2.44 6.94
CA PHE A 27 -8.17 -2.96 5.98
C PHE A 27 -8.08 -4.49 5.81
N GLY A 28 -7.06 -5.12 6.41
CA GLY A 28 -6.88 -6.58 6.45
C GLY A 28 -7.41 -7.23 7.73
N ALA A 29 -6.92 -8.44 8.06
CA ALA A 29 -7.38 -9.24 9.20
C ALA A 29 -7.01 -8.69 10.60
N GLY A 30 -6.51 -7.45 10.72
CA GLY A 30 -6.16 -6.84 12.01
C GLY A 30 -4.95 -7.48 12.72
N SER A 31 -4.03 -8.10 11.97
CA SER A 31 -2.98 -8.95 12.56
C SER A 31 -1.72 -8.19 12.99
N TRP A 32 -1.65 -6.88 12.73
CA TRP A 32 -0.45 -6.09 13.01
C TRP A 32 -0.50 -5.34 14.33
N GLY A 33 -1.67 -5.35 14.98
CA GLY A 33 -1.89 -4.76 16.29
C GLY A 33 -1.74 -3.23 16.28
N ILE A 34 -1.87 -2.59 15.12
CA ILE A 34 -1.84 -1.13 14.95
C ILE A 34 -3.24 -0.55 14.77
N ASP A 35 -4.22 -1.39 14.39
CA ASP A 35 -5.61 -0.97 14.24
C ASP A 35 -6.15 -0.28 15.50
N GLY A 36 -6.88 0.82 15.30
CA GLY A 36 -7.46 1.62 16.37
C GLY A 36 -6.47 2.48 17.16
N ARG A 37 -5.15 2.34 16.96
CA ARG A 37 -4.16 3.25 17.57
C ARG A 37 -4.28 4.65 16.97
N ILE A 38 -3.74 5.64 17.67
CA ILE A 38 -3.73 7.03 17.21
C ILE A 38 -2.32 7.39 16.72
N LEU A 39 -2.24 8.11 15.61
CA LEU A 39 -0.98 8.63 15.10
C LEU A 39 -0.29 9.51 16.16
N ASP A 40 1.03 9.34 16.25
CA ASP A 40 1.85 10.04 17.25
C ASP A 40 1.63 11.56 17.20
N PRO A 41 1.46 12.24 18.36
CA PRO A 41 1.32 13.70 18.43
C PRO A 41 2.37 14.48 17.64
N VAL A 42 3.63 14.00 17.59
CA VAL A 42 4.71 14.65 16.84
C VAL A 42 4.38 14.78 15.35
N CYS A 43 3.60 13.85 14.80
CA CYS A 43 3.19 13.87 13.40
C CYS A 43 1.97 14.76 13.12
N ARG A 44 1.34 15.37 14.15
CA ARG A 44 0.13 16.18 14.03
C ARG A 44 0.21 17.55 14.72
N ASP A 45 1.33 17.87 15.37
CA ASP A 45 1.55 19.18 15.99
C ASP A 45 1.76 20.28 14.94
N PRO A 46 0.83 21.25 14.80
CA PRO A 46 0.95 22.34 13.83
C PRO A 46 2.14 23.27 14.06
N ASN A 47 2.78 23.21 15.23
CA ASN A 47 3.94 24.03 15.58
C ASN A 47 5.26 23.40 15.16
N THR A 48 5.25 22.19 14.60
CA THR A 48 6.46 21.48 14.18
C THR A 48 6.46 21.22 12.68
N ASN A 49 7.65 21.15 12.10
CA ASN A 49 7.82 20.79 10.69
C ASN A 49 7.68 19.28 10.42
N ASN A 50 7.37 18.50 11.46
CA ASN A 50 7.18 17.04 11.37
C ASN A 50 5.72 16.66 11.13
N ARG A 51 4.82 17.65 11.08
CA ARG A 51 3.39 17.41 10.84
C ARG A 51 3.15 16.89 9.43
N VAL A 52 2.35 15.83 9.33
CA VAL A 52 1.80 15.37 8.06
C VAL A 52 0.56 16.19 7.73
N LEU A 53 0.44 16.63 6.48
CA LEU A 53 -0.73 17.38 6.02
C LEU A 53 -1.99 16.51 6.07
N ASP A 54 -3.05 17.02 6.72
CA ASP A 54 -4.33 16.33 6.85
C ASP A 54 -4.93 16.01 5.47
N GLU A 55 -4.69 16.84 4.47
CA GLU A 55 -5.14 16.61 3.09
C GLU A 55 -4.48 15.37 2.46
N LEU A 56 -3.19 15.14 2.71
CA LEU A 56 -2.48 13.96 2.23
C LEU A 56 -2.96 12.69 2.94
N LEU A 57 -3.15 12.76 4.26
CA LEU A 57 -3.72 11.65 5.03
C LEU A 57 -5.14 11.32 4.55
N ARG A 58 -5.97 12.33 4.31
CA ARG A 58 -7.35 12.15 3.82
C ARG A 58 -7.37 11.59 2.41
N TRP A 59 -6.49 12.05 1.53
CA TRP A 59 -6.35 11.48 0.19
C TRP A 59 -5.96 10.01 0.25
N HIS A 60 -4.92 9.67 1.02
CA HIS A 60 -4.46 8.28 1.17
C HIS A 60 -5.55 7.40 1.81
N PHE A 61 -6.25 7.90 2.83
CA PHE A 61 -7.34 7.17 3.47
C PHE A 61 -8.45 6.84 2.47
N ARG A 62 -8.83 7.79 1.60
CA ARG A 62 -9.80 7.54 0.52
C ARG A 62 -9.28 6.51 -0.48
N GLN A 63 -8.00 6.57 -0.86
CA GLN A 63 -7.40 5.55 -1.72
C GLN A 63 -7.43 4.18 -1.05
N SER A 64 -7.13 4.11 0.24
CA SER A 64 -7.14 2.84 0.98
C SER A 64 -8.54 2.27 1.11
N VAL A 65 -9.53 3.12 1.37
CA VAL A 65 -10.94 2.72 1.30
C VAL A 65 -11.24 2.19 -0.10
N LEU A 66 -10.97 2.92 -1.18
CA LEU A 66 -11.28 2.49 -2.56
C LEU A 66 -10.59 1.18 -2.95
N ALA A 67 -9.30 1.06 -2.65
CA ALA A 67 -8.48 -0.10 -2.99
C ALA A 67 -8.94 -1.37 -2.23
N ASN A 68 -9.55 -1.18 -1.06
CA ASN A 68 -10.12 -2.27 -0.25
C ASN A 68 -11.66 -2.37 -0.33
N MET A 69 -12.35 -1.51 -1.10
CA MET A 69 -13.83 -1.45 -1.21
C MET A 69 -14.44 -2.46 -2.20
N ARG A 70 -13.76 -3.56 -2.45
CA ARG A 70 -14.39 -4.82 -2.85
C ARG A 70 -13.88 -5.88 -1.88
N GLY A 71 -14.77 -6.64 -1.23
CA GLY A 71 -14.31 -7.87 -0.57
C GLY A 71 -13.48 -8.70 -1.57
N ALA A 72 -12.38 -9.33 -1.16
CA ALA A 72 -11.43 -10.02 -2.05
C ALA A 72 -11.04 -9.24 -3.33
N GLY A 73 -11.02 -7.89 -3.29
CA GLY A 73 -10.67 -7.05 -4.43
C GLY A 73 -9.33 -7.42 -5.08
N GLU A 74 -9.19 -7.04 -6.36
CA GLU A 74 -7.99 -7.29 -7.17
C GLU A 74 -6.72 -6.87 -6.41
N PRO A 75 -5.65 -7.69 -6.43
CA PRO A 75 -4.42 -7.37 -5.73
C PRO A 75 -3.86 -6.02 -6.19
N ILE A 76 -3.48 -5.17 -5.25
CA ILE A 76 -2.84 -3.90 -5.56
C ILE A 76 -1.36 -4.19 -5.87
N PHE A 77 -1.00 -4.14 -7.14
CA PHE A 77 0.38 -4.29 -7.59
C PHE A 77 1.06 -2.91 -7.68
N GLU A 78 1.59 -2.42 -6.56
CA GLU A 78 2.51 -1.29 -6.61
C GLU A 78 3.94 -1.84 -6.66
N SER A 79 4.58 -1.81 -7.82
CA SER A 79 6.05 -1.80 -7.89
C SER A 79 6.56 -1.64 -9.32
N ASP A 80 7.24 -0.53 -9.58
CA ASP A 80 8.37 -0.54 -10.50
C ASP A 80 9.47 -1.39 -9.86
N PHE A 81 10.09 -2.28 -10.63
CA PHE A 81 11.26 -3.01 -10.14
C PHE A 81 12.45 -2.03 -10.10
N PRO A 82 13.11 -1.83 -8.95
CA PRO A 82 14.30 -0.99 -8.88
C PRO A 82 15.33 -1.43 -9.93
N ALA A 83 15.98 -0.48 -10.59
CA ALA A 83 16.99 -0.80 -11.61
C ALA A 83 18.08 -1.69 -11.00
N GLY A 84 18.31 -2.86 -11.58
CA GLY A 84 19.27 -3.86 -11.09
C GLY A 84 18.74 -4.85 -10.04
N SER A 85 17.45 -4.77 -9.66
CA SER A 85 16.81 -5.78 -8.82
C SER A 85 16.54 -7.08 -9.58
N ASP A 86 16.61 -8.21 -8.86
CA ASP A 86 16.15 -9.50 -9.39
C ASP A 86 14.62 -9.55 -9.31
N MET A 87 13.99 -9.36 -10.46
CA MET A 87 12.54 -9.38 -10.63
C MET A 87 11.90 -10.69 -10.12
N MET A 88 12.53 -11.84 -10.36
CA MET A 88 11.97 -13.14 -10.01
C MET A 88 12.13 -13.44 -8.51
N ALA A 89 13.24 -13.03 -7.91
CA ALA A 89 13.40 -13.08 -6.46
C ALA A 89 12.38 -12.18 -5.76
N THR A 90 12.18 -10.97 -6.29
CA THR A 90 11.22 -9.99 -5.77
C THR A 90 9.78 -10.54 -5.83
N LEU A 91 9.36 -11.05 -6.99
CA LEU A 91 8.04 -11.67 -7.16
C LEU A 91 7.87 -12.92 -6.29
N ARG A 92 8.92 -13.70 -6.02
CA ARG A 92 8.80 -14.88 -5.15
C ARG A 92 8.48 -14.50 -3.70
N ASP A 93 9.07 -13.42 -3.22
CA ASP A 93 9.02 -13.02 -1.81
C ASP A 93 7.84 -12.08 -1.50
N GLU A 94 7.16 -11.56 -2.52
CA GLU A 94 5.99 -10.68 -2.41
C GLU A 94 4.71 -11.44 -2.03
N THR A 95 3.84 -10.78 -1.26
CA THR A 95 2.57 -11.34 -0.77
C THR A 95 1.60 -11.77 -1.87
N TYR A 96 1.57 -11.04 -2.99
CA TYR A 96 0.76 -11.34 -4.18
C TYR A 96 1.64 -11.64 -5.41
N GLY A 97 2.81 -12.20 -5.16
CA GLY A 97 3.85 -12.40 -6.15
C GLY A 97 3.44 -13.27 -7.33
N LYS A 98 2.58 -14.27 -7.07
CA LYS A 98 2.05 -15.16 -8.10
C LYS A 98 1.08 -14.41 -9.01
N GLU A 99 0.10 -13.72 -8.44
CA GLU A 99 -0.91 -12.96 -9.16
C GLU A 99 -0.24 -11.85 -9.98
N ARG A 100 0.79 -11.21 -9.43
CA ARG A 100 1.58 -10.19 -10.12
C ARG A 100 2.37 -10.77 -11.29
N PHE A 101 2.97 -11.95 -11.10
CA PHE A 101 3.68 -12.66 -12.16
C PHE A 101 2.77 -13.02 -13.33
N GLU A 102 1.56 -13.54 -13.03
CA GLU A 102 0.54 -13.85 -14.03
C GLU A 102 0.15 -12.60 -14.85
N MET A 103 -0.15 -11.48 -14.18
CA MET A 103 -0.43 -10.20 -14.83
C MET A 103 0.74 -9.72 -15.73
N ILE A 104 1.98 -9.79 -15.24
CA ILE A 104 3.17 -9.35 -16.00
C ILE A 104 3.36 -10.21 -17.27
N LEU A 105 3.17 -11.52 -17.15
CA LEU A 105 3.24 -12.44 -18.29
C LEU A 105 2.19 -12.12 -19.35
N GLU A 106 0.94 -11.90 -18.93
CA GLU A 106 -0.16 -11.56 -19.83
C GLU A 106 0.11 -10.26 -20.59
N SER A 107 0.52 -9.20 -19.88
CA SER A 107 0.85 -7.91 -20.48
C SER A 107 1.99 -8.01 -21.51
N LYS A 108 3.07 -8.73 -21.17
CA LYS A 108 4.20 -8.94 -22.09
C LYS A 108 3.78 -9.73 -23.32
N LEU A 109 3.06 -10.83 -23.15
CA LEU A 109 2.60 -11.67 -24.27
C LEU A 109 1.68 -10.88 -25.21
N GLN A 110 0.78 -10.08 -24.66
CA GLN A 110 -0.11 -9.24 -25.44
C GLN A 110 0.66 -8.15 -26.21
N SER A 111 1.69 -7.55 -25.62
CA SER A 111 2.55 -6.58 -26.29
C SER A 111 3.31 -7.18 -27.49
N GLU A 112 3.78 -8.43 -27.38
CA GLU A 112 4.45 -9.15 -28.46
C GLU A 112 3.49 -9.53 -29.60
N ILE A 113 2.24 -9.86 -29.28
CA ILE A 113 1.21 -10.16 -30.28
C ILE A 113 0.77 -8.90 -31.03
N THR A 114 0.69 -7.76 -30.33
CA THR A 114 0.19 -6.49 -30.89
C THR A 114 1.26 -5.72 -31.68
N ASN A 115 2.55 -6.01 -31.45
CA ASN A 115 3.68 -5.43 -32.20
C ASN A 115 4.00 -6.16 -33.53
N LYS A 116 3.11 -7.02 -34.01
CA LYS A 116 3.25 -7.82 -35.23
C LYS A 116 2.19 -7.45 -36.27
#